data_AF-A0A7K7CSW4-F1
#
_entry.id   AF-A0A7K7CSW4-F1
#
_cell.length_a   1.000
_cell.length_b   1.000
_cell.length_c   1.000
_cell.angle_alpha   90.00
_cell.angle_beta   90.00
_cell.angle_gamma   90.00
#
_symmetry.space_group_name_H-M   'P 1'
#
loop_
_entity.id
_entity.type
_entity.pdbx_description
1 polymer ?
#
loop_
_entity_poly.entity_id
_entity_poly.type
_entity_poly.pdbx_seq_one_letter_code
_entity_poly.pdbx_strand_id
1 'polypeptide(L)'
;LILETMKHIVLLSRKIIDCQQQVHQKEQQLIDIKRERLSLKKYGGEKLQQIHTMMKRQKEKQARVNVIETEKMLDKLEKERQMTAIIQNVFQAVIIGSRVNWAEDQSLKAIVLQLEKNVHFQ
;
A
#
# COMPACT_ATOMS: atom_id res chain seq x y z
N LEU A 1 20.91 70.62 42.92
CA LEU A 1 19.66 70.20 42.25
C LEU A 1 19.89 69.83 40.78
N ILE A 2 20.35 70.74 39.92
CA ILE A 2 20.56 70.50 38.47
C ILE A 2 21.49 69.31 38.18
N LEU A 3 22.65 69.24 38.85
CA LEU A 3 23.63 68.16 38.65
C LEU A 3 23.05 66.78 38.99
N GLU A 4 22.22 66.69 40.03
CA GLU A 4 21.61 65.44 40.45
C GLU A 4 20.56 64.98 39.45
N THR A 5 19.74 65.91 38.95
CA THR A 5 18.81 65.65 37.85
C THR A 5 19.54 65.17 36.59
N MET A 6 20.68 65.77 36.24
CA MET A 6 21.50 65.33 35.11
C MET A 6 22.03 63.89 35.28
N LYS A 7 22.50 63.53 36.48
CA LYS A 7 22.93 62.15 36.78
C LYS A 7 21.78 61.15 36.62
N HIS A 8 20.59 61.49 37.12
CA HIS A 8 19.40 60.64 36.98
C HIS A 8 19.00 60.47 35.51
N ILE A 9 19.04 61.53 34.71
CA ILE A 9 18.75 61.46 33.27
C ILE A 9 19.74 60.52 32.57
N VAL A 10 21.04 60.65 32.84
CA VAL A 10 22.07 59.76 32.26
C VAL A 10 21.85 58.30 32.67
N LEU A 11 21.53 58.05 33.93
CA LEU A 11 21.24 56.69 34.42
C LEU A 11 20.02 56.08 33.74
N LEU A 12 18.94 56.85 33.59
CA LEU A 12 17.73 56.40 32.92
C LEU A 12 17.98 56.13 31.44
N SER A 13 18.67 57.05 30.74
CA SER A 13 19.04 56.86 29.33
C SER A 13 19.87 55.59 29.13
N ARG A 14 20.81 55.30 30.03
CA ARG A 14 21.59 54.06 29.99
C ARG A 14 20.69 52.82 30.15
N LYS A 15 19.79 52.82 31.13
CA LYS A 15 18.84 51.72 31.32
C LYS A 15 17.91 51.52 30.12
N ILE A 16 17.51 52.61 29.46
CA ILE A 16 16.70 52.54 28.23
C ILE A 16 17.49 51.87 27.11
N ILE A 17 18.74 52.27 26.90
CA ILE A 17 19.62 51.67 25.88
C ILE A 17 19.83 50.18 26.17
N ASP A 18 20.14 49.81 27.42
CA ASP A 18 20.33 48.41 27.80
C ASP A 18 19.06 47.58 27.56
N CYS A 19 17.88 48.15 27.84
CA CYS A 19 16.60 47.50 27.58
C CYS A 19 16.33 47.34 26.09
N GLN A 20 16.57 48.38 25.28
CA GLN A 20 16.44 48.33 23.83
C GLN A 20 17.36 47.27 23.20
N GLN A 21 18.59 47.16 23.68
CA GLN A 21 19.54 46.16 23.22
C GLN A 21 19.05 44.73 23.53
N GLN A 22 18.51 44.51 24.74
CA GLN A 22 17.92 43.21 25.10
C GLN A 22 16.69 42.86 24.25
N VAL A 23 15.80 43.83 23.99
CA VAL A 23 14.65 43.64 23.10
C VAL A 23 15.13 43.22 21.72
N HIS A 24 16.10 43.93 21.16
CA HIS A 24 16.63 43.62 19.83
C HIS A 24 17.25 42.21 19.76
N GLN A 25 18.02 41.82 20.78
CA GLN A 25 18.57 40.46 20.87
C GLN A 25 17.46 39.40 20.91
N LYS A 26 16.39 39.63 21.67
CA LYS A 26 15.25 38.70 21.76
C LYS A 26 14.45 38.63 20.48
N GLU A 27 14.26 39.75 19.79
CA GLU A 27 13.63 39.80 18.48
C GLU A 27 14.43 39.00 17.45
N GLN A 28 15.75 39.13 17.45
CA GLN A 28 16.61 38.38 16.55
C GLN A 28 16.52 36.87 16.82
N GLN A 29 16.59 36.46 18.09
CA GLN A 29 16.40 35.05 18.48
C GLN A 29 15.02 34.52 18.03
N LEU A 30 13.97 35.33 18.14
CA LEU A 30 12.64 34.94 17.69
C LEU A 30 12.56 34.76 16.17
N ILE A 31 13.23 35.62 15.41
CA ILE A 31 13.32 35.52 13.94
C ILE A 31 14.03 34.22 13.55
N ASP A 32 15.13 33.89 14.20
CA ASP A 32 15.90 32.68 13.90
C ASP A 32 15.09 31.42 14.21
N ILE A 33 14.41 31.35 15.36
CA ILE A 33 13.50 30.25 15.71
C ILE A 33 12.36 30.12 14.69
N LYS A 34 11.77 31.23 14.24
CA LYS A 34 10.73 31.22 13.20
C LYS A 34 11.25 30.67 11.88
N ARG A 35 12.49 31.01 11.51
CA ARG A 35 13.14 30.52 10.30
C ARG A 35 13.40 29.01 10.38
N GLU A 36 13.95 28.52 11.49
CA GLU A 36 14.16 27.09 11.72
C GLU A 36 12.85 26.30 11.68
N ARG A 37 11.81 26.80 12.36
CA ARG A 37 10.48 26.19 12.34
C ARG A 37 9.92 26.08 10.92
N LEU A 38 10.10 27.12 10.11
CA LEU A 38 9.65 27.11 8.72
C LEU A 38 10.39 26.06 7.89
N SER A 39 11.71 25.97 8.04
CA SER A 39 12.53 24.95 7.36
C SER A 39 12.11 23.55 7.76
N LEU A 40 11.89 23.30 9.05
CA LEU A 40 11.43 22.00 9.55
C LEU A 40 10.04 21.65 9.02
N LYS A 41 9.11 22.63 8.95
CA LYS A 41 7.77 22.42 8.38
C LYS A 41 7.83 22.02 6.91
N LYS A 42 8.69 22.68 6.12
CA LYS A 42 8.90 22.34 4.70
C LYS A 42 9.45 20.92 4.56
N TYR A 43 10.54 20.62 5.27
CA TYR A 43 11.15 19.29 5.27
C TYR A 43 10.16 18.18 5.69
N GLY A 44 9.40 18.41 6.77
CA GLY A 44 8.38 17.48 7.23
C GLY A 44 7.29 17.25 6.20
N GLY A 45 6.82 18.30 5.52
CA GLY A 45 5.85 18.20 4.42
C GLY A 45 6.39 17.39 3.24
N GLU A 46 7.62 17.66 2.81
CA GLU A 46 8.29 16.92 1.73
C GLU A 46 8.47 15.43 2.09
N LYS A 47 8.89 15.14 3.32
CA LYS A 47 9.02 13.75 3.81
C LYS A 47 7.67 13.03 3.86
N LEU A 48 6.62 13.70 4.32
CA LEU A 48 5.27 13.14 4.33
C LEU A 48 4.81 12.81 2.91
N GLN A 49 5.04 13.71 1.96
CA GLN A 49 4.70 13.50 0.55
C GLN A 49 5.49 12.32 -0.06
N GLN A 50 6.77 12.17 0.27
CA GLN A 50 7.57 11.02 -0.12
C GLN A 50 7.00 9.72 0.44
N ILE A 51 6.64 9.68 1.73
CA ILE A 51 6.03 8.50 2.37
C ILE A 51 4.73 8.12 1.68
N HIS A 52 3.83 9.07 1.43
CA HIS A 52 2.58 8.81 0.73
C HIS A 52 2.81 8.27 -0.68
N THR A 53 3.76 8.83 -1.42
CA THR A 53 4.10 8.37 -2.76
C THR A 53 4.66 6.94 -2.75
N MET A 54 5.54 6.61 -1.80
CA MET A 54 6.09 5.27 -1.64
C MET A 54 5.01 4.26 -1.26
N MET A 55 4.14 4.60 -0.31
CA MET A 55 3.02 3.74 0.09
C MET A 55 2.07 3.47 -1.09
N LYS A 56 1.75 4.49 -1.89
CA LYS A 56 0.90 4.32 -3.09
C LYS A 56 1.55 3.35 -4.09
N ARG A 57 2.83 3.54 -4.41
CA ARG A 57 3.57 2.65 -5.32
C ARG A 57 3.62 1.21 -4.81
N GLN A 58 3.81 1.02 -3.50
CA GLN A 58 3.81 -0.32 -2.91
C GLN A 58 2.45 -0.99 -3.02
N LYS A 59 1.35 -0.28 -2.74
CA LYS A 59 -0.01 -0.80 -2.93
C LYS A 59 -0.29 -1.18 -4.38
N GLU A 60 0.09 -0.34 -5.33
CA GLU A 60 -0.05 -0.64 -6.76
C GLU A 60 0.78 -1.86 -7.18
N LYS A 61 2.01 -1.99 -6.68
CA LYS A 61 2.86 -3.16 -6.93
C LYS A 61 2.23 -4.43 -6.36
N GLN A 62 1.72 -4.39 -5.13
CA GLN A 62 1.05 -5.53 -4.51
C GLN A 62 -0.21 -5.94 -5.29
N ALA A 63 -1.02 -4.97 -5.71
CA ALA A 63 -2.22 -5.24 -6.51
C ALA A 63 -1.85 -5.93 -7.84
N ARG A 64 -0.81 -5.46 -8.53
CA ARG A 64 -0.31 -6.10 -9.76
C ARG A 64 0.18 -7.53 -9.53
N VAL A 65 0.94 -7.76 -8.46
CA VAL A 65 1.41 -9.12 -8.11
C VAL A 65 0.23 -10.05 -7.85
N ASN A 66 -0.76 -9.61 -7.07
CA ASN A 66 -1.95 -10.40 -6.77
C ASN A 66 -2.73 -10.75 -8.05
N VAL A 67 -2.88 -9.81 -8.98
CA VAL A 67 -3.55 -10.06 -10.27
C VAL A 67 -2.79 -11.11 -11.08
N ILE A 68 -1.47 -10.95 -11.24
CA ILE A 68 -0.64 -11.91 -11.98
C ILE A 68 -0.69 -13.31 -11.37
N GLU A 69 -0.66 -13.40 -10.03
CA GLU A 69 -0.75 -14.68 -9.33
C GLU A 69 -2.12 -15.34 -9.52
N THR A 70 -3.19 -14.55 -9.45
CA THR A 70 -4.57 -15.01 -9.70
C THR A 70 -4.74 -15.51 -11.15
N GLU A 71 -4.25 -14.76 -12.13
CA GLU A 71 -4.28 -15.16 -13.55
C GLU A 71 -3.53 -16.47 -13.79
N LYS A 72 -2.34 -16.63 -13.19
CA LYS A 72 -1.56 -17.89 -13.27
C LYS A 72 -2.29 -19.06 -12.62
N MET A 73 -2.97 -18.83 -11.50
CA MET A 73 -3.78 -19.86 -10.85
C MET A 73 -4.96 -20.27 -11.72
N LEU A 74 -5.66 -19.31 -12.33
CA LEU A 74 -6.78 -19.58 -13.24
C LEU A 74 -6.32 -20.33 -14.50
N ASP A 75 -5.18 -19.96 -15.10
CA ASP A 75 -4.62 -20.69 -16.26
C ASP A 75 -4.26 -22.14 -15.91
N LYS A 76 -3.69 -22.38 -14.72
CA LYS A 76 -3.44 -23.74 -14.24
C LYS A 76 -4.74 -24.53 -14.05
N LEU A 77 -5.74 -23.93 -13.40
CA LEU A 77 -7.04 -24.58 -13.19
C LEU A 77 -7.72 -24.92 -14.52
N GLU A 78 -7.64 -24.04 -15.51
CA GLU A 78 -8.20 -24.29 -16.85
C GLU A 78 -7.47 -25.44 -17.56
N LYS A 79 -6.14 -25.55 -17.43
CA LYS A 79 -5.38 -26.69 -17.95
C LYS A 79 -5.75 -28.00 -17.28
N GLU A 80 -5.86 -28.02 -15.96
CA GLU A 80 -6.30 -29.21 -15.20
C GLU A 80 -7.73 -29.62 -15.57
N ARG A 81 -8.62 -28.64 -15.79
CA ARG A 81 -9.98 -28.87 -16.29
C ARG A 81 -9.97 -29.53 -17.66
N GLN A 82 -9.19 -29.00 -18.60
CA GLN A 82 -9.07 -29.56 -19.95
C GLN A 82 -8.50 -30.99 -19.92
N MET A 83 -7.48 -31.22 -19.11
CA MET A 83 -6.89 -32.56 -18.94
C MET A 83 -7.89 -33.55 -18.36
N THR A 84 -8.65 -33.14 -17.34
CA THR A 84 -9.71 -33.97 -16.75
C THR A 84 -10.77 -34.34 -17.78
N ALA A 85 -11.22 -33.38 -18.60
CA ALA A 85 -12.21 -33.65 -19.66
C ALA A 85 -11.68 -34.62 -20.72
N ILE A 86 -10.40 -34.48 -21.12
CA ILE A 86 -9.75 -35.42 -22.05
C ILE A 86 -9.74 -36.84 -21.45
N ILE A 87 -9.32 -36.96 -20.18
CA ILE A 87 -9.28 -38.24 -19.48
C ILE A 87 -10.69 -38.87 -19.40
N GLN A 88 -11.71 -38.08 -19.04
CA GLN A 88 -13.11 -38.52 -19.01
C GLN A 88 -13.57 -39.07 -20.37
N ASN A 89 -13.33 -38.33 -21.45
CA ASN A 89 -13.70 -38.73 -22.81
C ASN A 89 -12.98 -40.01 -23.25
N VAL A 90 -11.70 -40.16 -22.92
CA VAL A 90 -10.92 -41.37 -23.24
C VAL A 90 -11.51 -42.58 -22.50
N PHE A 91 -11.80 -42.46 -21.19
CA PHE A 91 -12.40 -43.56 -20.43
C PHE A 91 -13.78 -43.96 -20.97
N GLN A 92 -14.62 -42.99 -21.34
CA GLN A 92 -15.91 -43.28 -21.98
C GLN A 92 -15.72 -44.05 -23.29
N ALA A 93 -14.82 -43.58 -24.17
CA ALA A 93 -14.55 -44.23 -25.44
C ALA A 93 -14.04 -45.66 -25.27
N VAL A 94 -13.19 -45.91 -24.27
CA VAL A 94 -12.70 -47.25 -23.94
C VAL A 94 -13.82 -48.16 -23.45
N ILE A 95 -14.67 -47.69 -22.53
CA ILE A 95 -15.80 -48.48 -22.01
C ILE A 95 -16.76 -48.84 -23.15
N ILE A 96 -17.15 -47.87 -23.98
CA ILE A 96 -18.04 -48.10 -25.11
C ILE A 96 -17.39 -49.05 -26.14
N GLY A 97 -16.12 -48.85 -26.46
CA GLY A 97 -15.37 -49.66 -27.42
C GLY A 97 -15.11 -51.10 -26.96
N SER A 98 -15.07 -51.34 -25.65
CA SER A 98 -14.85 -52.67 -25.06
C SER A 98 -16.00 -53.66 -25.30
N ARG A 99 -17.17 -53.20 -25.78
CA ARG A 99 -18.40 -53.99 -25.96
C ARG A 99 -18.91 -54.70 -24.70
N VAL A 100 -18.42 -54.31 -23.51
CA VAL A 100 -19.01 -54.72 -22.23
C VAL A 100 -20.40 -54.11 -22.11
N ASN A 101 -21.38 -54.88 -21.65
CA ASN A 101 -22.75 -54.40 -21.45
C ASN A 101 -22.86 -53.53 -20.18
N TRP A 102 -22.23 -52.36 -20.23
CA TRP A 102 -22.14 -51.41 -19.11
C TRP A 102 -23.49 -50.86 -18.67
N ALA A 103 -24.54 -50.96 -19.50
CA ALA A 103 -25.88 -50.47 -19.18
C ALA A 103 -26.69 -51.43 -18.29
N GLU A 104 -26.36 -52.74 -18.31
CA GLU A 104 -26.96 -53.75 -17.44
C GLU A 104 -26.33 -53.77 -16.05
N ASP A 105 -25.03 -53.49 -15.95
CA ASP A 105 -24.35 -53.37 -14.66
C ASP A 105 -24.59 -51.99 -14.04
N GLN A 106 -25.26 -51.97 -12.88
CA GLN A 106 -25.66 -50.74 -12.20
C GLN A 106 -24.46 -49.89 -11.75
N SER A 107 -23.32 -50.50 -11.47
CA SER A 107 -22.11 -49.81 -11.00
C SER A 107 -21.38 -49.14 -12.17
N LEU A 108 -21.21 -49.87 -13.27
CA LEU A 108 -20.65 -49.36 -14.52
C LEU A 108 -21.51 -48.25 -15.12
N LYS A 109 -22.84 -48.42 -15.12
CA LYS A 109 -23.78 -47.38 -15.55
C LYS A 109 -23.60 -46.10 -14.73
N ALA A 110 -23.43 -46.19 -13.42
CA ALA A 110 -23.21 -45.03 -12.57
C ALA A 110 -21.88 -44.32 -12.90
N ILE A 111 -20.81 -45.08 -13.14
CA ILE A 111 -19.48 -44.54 -13.50
C ILE A 111 -19.54 -43.82 -14.85
N VAL A 112 -20.13 -44.43 -15.88
CA VAL A 112 -20.24 -43.84 -17.23
C VAL A 112 -21.03 -42.53 -17.19
N LEU A 113 -22.16 -42.51 -16.47
CA LEU A 113 -22.98 -41.30 -16.31
C LEU A 113 -22.28 -40.20 -15.50
N GLN A 114 -21.38 -40.55 -14.57
CA GLN A 114 -20.56 -39.56 -13.87
C GLN A 114 -19.48 -38.98 -14.78
N LEU A 115 -18.89 -39.78 -15.66
CA LEU A 115 -17.90 -39.29 -16.64
C LEU A 115 -18.53 -38.31 -17.65
N GLU A 116 -19.81 -38.43 -17.98
CA GLU A 116 -20.53 -37.47 -18.84
C GLU A 116 -20.71 -36.08 -18.20
N LYS A 117 -20.63 -36.00 -16.87
CA LYS A 117 -20.74 -34.72 -16.17
C LYS A 117 -19.39 -34.00 -16.25
N ASN A 118 -19.31 -33.03 -17.14
CA ASN A 118 -18.18 -32.10 -17.18
C ASN A 118 -18.03 -31.42 -15.82
N VAL A 119 -16.78 -31.30 -15.35
CA VAL A 119 -16.49 -30.57 -14.10
C VAL A 119 -16.73 -29.08 -14.35
N HIS A 120 -17.85 -28.58 -13.83
CA HIS A 120 -18.20 -27.16 -13.80
C HIS A 120 -17.90 -26.61 -12.41
N PHE A 121 -16.94 -25.69 -12.32
CA PHE A 121 -16.79 -24.84 -11.14
C PHE A 121 -17.57 -23.55 -11.41
N GLN A 122 -18.54 -23.25 -10.54
CA GLN A 122 -19.36 -22.04 -10.58
C GLN A 122 -18.62 -20.86 -9.95
#